data_AF-A0A7W0WFL9-F1
#
_entry.id   AF-A0A7W0WFL9-F1
#
_cell.length_a   1.000
_cell.length_b   1.000
_cell.length_c   1.000
_cell.angle_alpha   90.00
_cell.angle_beta   90.00
_cell.angle_gamma   90.00
#
_symmetry.space_group_name_H-M   'P 1'
#
loop_
_entity.id
_entity.type
_entity.pdbx_description
1 polymer ?
#
loop_
_entity_poly.entity_id
_entity_poly.type
_entity_poly.pdbx_seq_one_letter_code
_entity_poly.pdbx_strand_id
1 'polypeptide(L)' 'MRPRRVAFVGSIKWRERIPFGGRDLGRIAAQLDEVPGTDEDTVLVGVSRQGFDEQGRGVDVALVPEDLLEAWKQR' A
#
# COMPACT_ATOMS: atom_id res chain seq x y z
N MET A 1 -8.77 14.47 -19.77
CA MET A 1 -9.71 13.94 -18.77
C MET A 1 -9.00 13.86 -17.43
N ARG A 2 -9.64 14.27 -16.33
CA ARG A 2 -9.16 13.88 -14.99
C ARG A 2 -9.55 12.42 -14.74
N PRO A 3 -8.72 11.60 -14.08
CA PRO A 3 -9.12 10.24 -13.69
C PRO A 3 -10.42 10.31 -12.88
N ARG A 4 -11.41 9.49 -13.25
CA ARG A 4 -12.74 9.49 -12.62
C ARG A 4 -12.83 8.57 -11.40
N ARG A 5 -11.88 7.64 -11.26
CA ARG A 5 -11.79 6.67 -10.17
C ARG A 5 -10.33 6.29 -9.94
N VAL A 6 -9.99 6.09 -8.69
CA VAL A 6 -8.71 5.58 -8.23
C VAL A 6 -8.89 4.10 -7.92
N ALA A 7 -8.09 3.24 -8.56
CA ALA A 7 -8.18 1.79 -8.32
C ALA A 7 -7.53 1.38 -7.00
N PHE A 8 -6.46 2.08 -6.61
CA PHE A 8 -5.76 1.82 -5.37
C PHE A 8 -5.07 3.07 -4.84
N VAL A 9 -4.92 3.13 -3.52
CA VAL A 9 -4.03 4.06 -2.83
C VAL A 9 -2.97 3.22 -2.13
N GLY A 10 -1.71 3.64 -2.25
CA GLY A 10 -0.56 2.86 -1.82
C GLY A 10 0.42 3.63 -0.94
N SER A 11 1.20 2.91 -0.14
CA SER A 11 2.35 3.46 0.59
C SER A 11 3.54 2.52 0.49
N ILE A 12 4.72 3.10 0.25
CA ILE A 12 5.99 2.37 0.16
C ILE A 12 6.85 2.74 1.36
N LYS A 13 7.11 1.75 2.22
CA LYS A 13 8.02 1.87 3.36
C LYS A 13 9.33 1.14 3.08
N TRP A 14 10.38 1.92 2.80
CA TRP A 14 11.70 1.37 2.47
C TRP A 14 12.72 1.47 3.61
N ARG A 15 12.25 1.33 4.86
CA ARG A 15 13.13 1.33 6.05
C ARG A 15 13.80 -0.04 6.20
N GLU A 16 15.05 -0.05 6.65
CA GLU A 16 15.85 -1.29 6.76
C GLU A 16 15.60 -2.12 8.02
N ARG A 17 14.91 -1.58 9.04
CA ARG A 17 14.79 -2.23 10.35
C ARG A 17 13.39 -2.21 10.95
N ILE A 18 12.43 -1.57 10.29
CA ILE A 18 11.11 -1.33 10.86
C ILE A 18 10.08 -1.78 9.83
N PRO A 19 9.23 -2.78 10.17
CA PRO A 19 8.18 -3.26 9.29
C PRO A 19 7.10 -2.19 9.09
N PHE A 20 6.25 -2.38 8.09
CA PHE A 20 5.02 -1.62 7.93
C PHE A 20 4.04 -2.05 9.02
N GLY A 21 3.48 -1.07 9.74
CA GLY A 21 2.65 -1.36 10.91
C GLY A 21 1.41 -0.49 11.02
N GLY A 22 0.70 -0.62 12.15
CA GLY A 22 -0.60 0.03 12.36
C GLY A 22 -0.58 1.55 12.16
N ARG A 23 0.53 2.24 12.48
CA ARG A 23 0.68 3.68 12.19
C ARG A 23 0.72 3.97 10.69
N ASP A 24 1.39 3.13 9.91
CA ASP A 24 1.47 3.29 8.46
C ASP A 24 0.10 2.99 7.82
N LEU A 25 -0.61 1.95 8.32
CA LEU A 25 -1.98 1.63 7.93
C LEU A 25 -2.96 2.77 8.22
N GLY A 26 -2.92 3.33 9.43
CA GLY A 26 -3.79 4.46 9.78
C GLY A 26 -3.51 5.70 8.92
N ARG A 27 -2.24 5.94 8.56
CA ARG A 27 -1.87 7.05 7.69
C ARG A 27 -2.41 6.88 6.27
N ILE A 28 -2.25 5.69 5.67
CA ILE A 28 -2.75 5.46 4.31
C ILE A 28 -4.28 5.46 4.24
N ALA A 29 -4.95 4.92 5.27
CA ALA A 29 -6.41 4.97 5.36
C ALA A 29 -6.93 6.43 5.42
N ALA A 30 -6.31 7.28 6.24
CA ALA A 30 -6.67 8.71 6.29
C ALA A 30 -6.41 9.43 4.95
N GLN A 31 -5.45 8.96 4.14
CA GLN A 31 -5.14 9.55 2.85
C GLN A 31 -6.21 9.27 1.79
N LEU A 32 -7.11 8.29 1.98
CA LEU A 32 -8.22 8.04 1.07
C LEU A 32 -9.09 9.28 0.90
N ASP A 33 -9.40 9.98 2.00
CA ASP A 33 -10.25 11.17 2.01
C ASP A 33 -9.58 12.37 1.33
N GLU A 34 -8.25 12.35 1.17
CA GLU A 34 -7.47 13.43 0.56
C GLU A 34 -7.28 13.25 -0.95
N VAL A 35 -7.56 12.06 -1.50
CA VAL A 35 -7.32 11.72 -2.91
C VAL A 35 -8.63 11.77 -3.69
N PRO A 36 -8.83 12.73 -4.61
CA PRO A 36 -10.04 12.78 -5.42
C PRO A 36 -10.23 11.53 -6.27
N GLY A 37 -11.43 10.95 -6.22
CA GLY A 37 -11.80 9.76 -6.99
C GLY A 37 -11.58 8.43 -6.26
N THR A 38 -11.25 8.47 -4.97
CA THR A 38 -11.38 7.31 -4.07
C THR A 38 -12.84 7.06 -3.72
N ASP A 39 -13.14 5.81 -3.41
CA ASP A 39 -14.44 5.28 -2.99
C ASP A 39 -14.24 4.02 -2.14
N GLU A 40 -15.33 3.39 -1.71
CA GLU A 40 -15.32 2.20 -0.86
C GLU A 40 -14.65 0.97 -1.49
N ASP A 41 -14.49 0.97 -2.81
CA ASP A 41 -13.81 -0.11 -3.55
C ASP A 41 -12.32 0.19 -3.77
N THR A 42 -11.81 1.32 -3.30
CA THR A 42 -10.42 1.70 -3.50
C THR A 42 -9.51 0.82 -2.65
N VAL A 43 -8.66 0.05 -3.32
CA VAL A 43 -7.76 -0.93 -2.69
C VAL A 43 -6.62 -0.22 -1.95
N LEU A 44 -6.33 -0.65 -0.72
CA LEU A 44 -5.17 -0.23 0.05
C LEU A 44 -3.96 -1.16 -0.22
N VAL A 45 -2.89 -0.58 -0.76
CA VAL A 45 -1.66 -1.32 -1.10
C VAL A 45 -0.51 -0.89 -0.19
N GLY A 46 0.01 -1.83 0.58
CA GLY A 46 1.25 -1.67 1.31
C GLY A 46 2.42 -2.27 0.54
N VAL A 47 3.56 -1.57 0.53
CA VAL A 47 4.85 -2.15 0.12
C VAL A 47 5.86 -1.94 1.23
N SER A 48 6.55 -3.00 1.65
CA SER A 48 7.52 -2.91 2.74
C SER A 48 8.74 -3.77 2.52
N ARG A 49 9.93 -3.14 2.62
CA ARG A 49 11.21 -3.86 2.55
C ARG A 49 11.42 -4.84 3.70
N GLN A 50 10.84 -4.56 4.87
CA GLN A 50 10.97 -5.40 6.07
C GLN A 50 9.69 -6.20 6.35
N GLY A 51 8.78 -6.27 5.39
CA GLY A 51 7.48 -6.91 5.58
C GLY A 51 6.56 -6.13 6.52
N PHE A 52 5.57 -6.83 7.07
CA PHE A 52 4.43 -6.25 7.79
C PHE A 52 4.33 -6.85 9.18
N ASP A 53 4.04 -6.03 10.19
CA ASP A 53 3.61 -6.52 11.49
C ASP A 53 2.12 -6.94 11.47
N GLU A 54 1.62 -7.46 12.59
CA GLU A 54 0.24 -7.95 12.71
C GLU A 54 -0.79 -6.90 12.31
N GLN A 55 -0.62 -5.66 12.76
CA GLN A 55 -1.53 -4.57 12.46
C GLN A 55 -1.36 -4.09 11.01
N GLY A 56 -0.13 -4.04 10.50
CA GLY A 56 0.19 -3.65 9.14
C GLY A 56 -0.40 -4.56 8.07
N ARG A 57 -0.71 -5.82 8.41
CA ARG A 57 -1.40 -6.78 7.53
C ARG A 57 -2.87 -6.46 7.26
N GLY A 58 -3.40 -5.37 7.83
CA GLY A 58 -4.73 -4.86 7.52
C GLY A 58 -4.89 -4.13 6.18
N VAL A 59 -3.83 -4.04 5.36
CA VAL A 59 -3.95 -3.60 3.96
C VAL A 59 -4.55 -4.72 3.09
N ASP A 60 -5.24 -4.35 2.00
CA ASP A 60 -5.80 -5.33 1.07
C ASP A 60 -4.71 -6.10 0.30
N VAL A 61 -3.61 -5.42 -0.01
CA VAL A 61 -2.45 -6.01 -0.71
C VAL A 61 -1.17 -5.64 0.02
N ALA A 62 -0.43 -6.65 0.47
CA ALA A 62 0.85 -6.50 1.15
C ALA A 62 1.97 -7.07 0.28
N LEU A 63 2.85 -6.20 -0.25
CA LEU A 63 3.95 -6.58 -1.12
C LEU A 63 5.31 -6.46 -0.42
N VAL A 64 6.14 -7.48 -0.58
CA VAL A 64 7.55 -7.49 -0.18
C VAL A 64 8.46 -7.31 -1.41
N PRO A 65 9.78 -7.03 -1.25
CA PRO A 65 10.67 -6.81 -2.38
C PRO A 65 10.68 -7.94 -3.40
N GLU A 66 10.57 -9.19 -2.94
CA GLU A 66 10.56 -10.38 -3.77
C GLU A 66 9.36 -10.35 -4.75
N ASP A 67 8.16 -9.96 -4.29
CA ASP A 67 6.97 -9.84 -5.14
C ASP A 67 7.20 -8.84 -6.28
N LEU A 68 7.87 -7.72 -5.99
CA LEU A 68 8.17 -6.68 -6.99
C LEU A 68 9.17 -7.17 -8.03
N LEU A 69 10.21 -7.89 -7.59
CA LEU A 69 11.22 -8.44 -8.47
C LEU A 69 10.64 -9.55 -9.36
N GLU A 70 9.79 -10.42 -8.81
CA GLU A 70 9.12 -11.46 -9.58
C GLU A 70 8.14 -10.89 -10.61
N ALA A 71 7.40 -9.83 -10.27
CA ALA A 71 6.52 -9.15 -11.22
C ALA A 71 7.32 -8.48 -12.35
N TRP A 72 8.49 -7.91 -12.06
CA TRP A 72 9.34 -7.26 -13.05
C TRP A 72 9.96 -8.24 -14.06
N LYS A 73 10.30 -9.46 -13.62
CA LYS A 73 10.87 -10.50 -14.50
C LYS A 73 9.88 -11.01 -15.55
N GLN A 74 8.58 -10.89 -15.30
CA GLN A 74 7.51 -11.38 -16.17
C GLN A 74 7.17 -10.39 -17.29
N ARG A 75 8.12 -9.55 -17.70
CA ARG A 75 7.90 -8.42 -18.62
C ARG A 75 8.66 -8.56 -19.92
#